data_AF-A0A661BBM6-F1
#
_entry.id   AF-A0A661BBM6-F1
#
_cell.length_a   1.000
_cell.length_b   1.000
_cell.length_c   1.000
_cell.angle_alpha   90.00
_cell.angle_beta   90.00
_cell.angle_gamma   90.00
#
_symmetry.space_group_name_H-M   'P 1'
#
loop_
_entity.id
_entity.type
_entity.pdbx_description
1 polymer ?
#
loop_
_entity_poly.entity_id
_entity_poly.type
_entity_poly.pdbx_seq_one_letter_code
_entity_poly.pdbx_strand_id
1 'polypeptide(L)'
;MVKSILRKYRDSIGESGLEKAGNIIGALERIFVLTLVILNQYLGIAIVFTAKSIARFENLKGREFAEYYLIGTFASVLSAMFVGFLVNYLVKLI
;
A
#
# COMPACT_ATOMS: atom_id res chain seq x y z
N MET A 1 8.94 32.76 -18.95
CA MET A 1 8.56 33.34 -17.64
C MET A 1 7.48 32.50 -16.93
N VAL A 2 6.36 32.17 -17.58
CA VAL A 2 5.23 31.40 -17.00
C VAL A 2 5.61 30.00 -16.48
N LYS A 3 6.43 29.22 -17.22
CA LYS A 3 6.90 27.90 -16.79
C LYS A 3 7.69 27.92 -15.46
N SER A 4 8.36 29.03 -15.15
CA SER A 4 9.15 29.15 -13.91
C SER A 4 8.26 29.40 -12.68
N ILE A 5 7.13 30.10 -12.88
CA ILE A 5 6.13 30.39 -11.84
C ILE A 5 5.33 29.13 -11.51
N LEU A 6 4.96 28.33 -12.53
CA LEU A 6 4.27 27.05 -12.34
C LEU A 6 5.14 26.00 -11.63
N ARG A 7 6.46 26.03 -11.82
CA ARG A 7 7.41 25.13 -11.13
C ARG A 7 7.48 25.42 -9.63
N LYS A 8 7.43 26.70 -9.24
CA LYS A 8 7.45 27.13 -7.83
C LYS A 8 6.16 26.75 -7.08
N TYR A 9 5.03 26.64 -7.79
CA TYR A 9 3.77 26.14 -7.23
C TYR A 9 3.76 24.61 -7.11
N ARG A 10 4.36 23.89 -8.08
CA ARG A 10 4.56 22.43 -8.00
C ARG A 10 5.43 22.02 -6.81
N ASP A 11 6.43 22.82 -6.45
CA ASP A 11 7.29 22.57 -5.28
C ASP A 11 6.64 22.96 -3.93
N SER A 12 5.54 23.73 -3.94
CA SER A 12 4.75 24.02 -2.73
C SER A 12 3.77 22.89 -2.35
N ILE A 13 3.45 22.01 -3.31
CA ILE A 13 2.96 20.65 -3.06
C ILE A 13 4.22 19.78 -2.90
N GLY A 14 5.00 20.05 -1.85
CA GLY A 14 6.34 19.46 -1.69
C GLY A 14 6.31 17.94 -1.62
N GLU A 15 7.43 17.30 -1.96
CA GLU A 15 7.66 15.84 -1.88
C GLU A 15 7.11 15.19 -0.59
N SER A 16 7.11 15.95 0.51
CA SER A 16 6.51 15.57 1.79
C SER A 16 5.03 15.15 1.73
N GLY A 17 4.24 15.66 0.78
CA GLY A 17 2.82 15.32 0.61
C GLY A 17 2.64 13.95 -0.06
N LEU A 18 3.46 13.65 -1.07
CA LEU A 18 3.44 12.34 -1.74
C LEU A 18 3.98 11.23 -0.83
N GLU A 19 5.03 11.52 -0.06
CA GLU A 19 5.62 10.57 0.88
C GLU A 19 4.63 10.22 2.01
N LYS A 20 3.94 11.24 2.56
CA LYS A 20 2.85 11.04 3.52
C LYS A 20 1.70 10.24 2.94
N ALA A 21 1.30 10.50 1.69
CA ALA A 21 0.23 9.76 1.03
C ALA A 21 0.60 8.27 0.87
N GLY A 22 1.86 7.96 0.52
CA GLY A 22 2.35 6.58 0.44
C GLY A 22 2.25 5.83 1.77
N ASN A 23 2.63 6.47 2.87
CA ASN A 23 2.55 5.89 4.21
C ASN A 23 1.10 5.64 4.65
N ILE A 24 0.19 6.58 4.36
CA ILE A 24 -1.25 6.43 4.64
C ILE A 24 -1.84 5.27 3.83
N ILE A 25 -1.53 5.17 2.54
CA ILE A 25 -2.00 4.06 1.68
C ILE A 25 -1.52 2.72 2.24
N GLY A 26 -0.25 2.62 2.64
CA GLY A 26 0.29 1.39 3.24
C GLY A 26 -0.33 1.04 4.61
N ALA A 27 -0.74 2.03 5.41
CA ALA A 27 -1.49 1.78 6.64
C ALA A 27 -2.91 1.28 6.36
N LEU A 28 -3.61 1.90 5.40
CA LEU A 28 -4.96 1.48 4.99
C LEU A 28 -4.96 0.06 4.43
N GLU A 29 -3.99 -0.28 3.59
CA GLU A 29 -3.85 -1.65 3.07
C GLU A 29 -3.71 -2.68 4.19
N ARG A 30 -2.88 -2.42 5.20
CA ARG A 30 -2.72 -3.34 6.35
C ARG A 30 -4.02 -3.53 7.12
N ILE A 31 -4.80 -2.45 7.31
CA ILE A 31 -6.12 -2.53 7.95
C ILE A 31 -7.05 -3.40 7.11
N PHE A 32 -7.14 -3.16 5.80
CA PHE A 32 -7.96 -3.97 4.90
C PHE A 32 -7.55 -5.45 4.90
N VAL A 33 -6.25 -5.75 4.77
CA VAL A 33 -5.73 -7.11 4.80
C VAL A 33 -6.09 -7.80 6.11
N LEU A 34 -5.85 -7.13 7.25
CA LEU A 34 -6.14 -7.71 8.57
C LEU A 34 -7.64 -7.99 8.75
N THR A 35 -8.51 -7.04 8.38
CA THR A 35 -9.97 -7.25 8.41
C THR A 35 -10.39 -8.41 7.53
N LEU A 36 -9.88 -8.48 6.30
CA LEU A 36 -10.23 -9.55 5.35
C LEU A 36 -9.75 -10.92 5.80
N VAL A 37 -8.57 -11.02 6.41
CA VAL A 37 -8.05 -12.27 6.99
C VAL A 37 -8.93 -12.74 8.15
N ILE A 38 -9.33 -11.83 9.05
CA ILE A 38 -10.26 -12.16 10.16
C ILE A 38 -11.60 -12.66 9.60
N LEU A 39 -12.11 -12.03 8.55
CA LEU A 39 -13.34 -12.45 7.87
C LEU A 39 -13.17 -13.69 6.96
N ASN A 40 -11.96 -14.27 6.89
CA ASN A 40 -11.60 -15.37 5.98
C ASN A 40 -11.87 -15.07 4.48
N GLN A 41 -11.87 -13.80 4.08
CA GLN A 41 -12.12 -13.32 2.72
C GLN A 41 -10.82 -13.06 1.96
N TYR A 42 -10.09 -14.14 1.62
CA TYR A 42 -8.78 -14.04 0.95
C TYR A 42 -8.86 -13.41 -0.45
N LEU A 43 -9.97 -13.57 -1.15
CA LEU A 43 -10.16 -12.96 -2.48
C LEU A 43 -10.18 -11.43 -2.40
N GLY A 44 -10.70 -10.85 -1.31
CA GLY A 44 -10.67 -9.40 -1.09
C GLY A 44 -9.24 -8.85 -1.00
N ILE A 45 -8.29 -9.64 -0.50
CA ILE A 45 -6.88 -9.24 -0.39
C ILE A 45 -6.28 -9.06 -1.79
N ALA A 46 -6.59 -9.99 -2.70
CA ALA A 46 -6.17 -9.91 -4.10
C ALA A 46 -6.76 -8.68 -4.80
N ILE A 47 -8.02 -8.32 -4.51
CA ILE A 47 -8.65 -7.11 -5.05
C ILE A 47 -7.91 -5.85 -4.57
N VAL A 48 -7.65 -5.73 -3.26
CA VAL A 48 -6.94 -4.57 -2.68
C VAL A 48 -5.53 -4.43 -3.27
N PHE A 49 -4.79 -5.54 -3.34
CA PHE A 49 -3.45 -5.58 -3.93
C PHE A 49 -3.44 -5.17 -5.41
N THR A 50 -4.42 -5.66 -6.18
CA THR A 50 -4.56 -5.34 -7.60
C THR A 50 -4.92 -3.87 -7.79
N ALA A 51 -5.87 -3.34 -7.02
CA ALA A 51 -6.26 -1.93 -7.08
C ALA A 51 -5.07 -1.00 -6.78
N LYS A 52 -4.26 -1.32 -5.76
CA LYS A 52 -3.04 -0.58 -5.42
C LYS A 52 -2.02 -0.59 -6.56
N SER A 53 -1.84 -1.75 -7.21
CA SER A 53 -0.89 -1.92 -8.31
C SER A 53 -1.35 -1.21 -9.59
N ILE A 54 -2.65 -1.23 -9.90
CA ILE A 54 -3.24 -0.48 -11.02
C ILE A 54 -3.05 1.03 -10.80
N ALA A 55 -3.32 1.53 -9.60
CA ALA A 55 -3.16 2.95 -9.28
C ALA A 55 -1.72 3.47 -9.42
N ARG A 56 -0.72 2.58 -9.33
CA ARG A 56 0.71 2.91 -9.51
C ARG A 56 1.32 2.37 -10.80
N PHE A 57 0.51 1.86 -11.73
CA PHE A 57 0.99 1.16 -12.92
C PHE A 57 2.00 1.97 -13.75
N GLU A 58 1.79 3.28 -13.91
CA GLU A 58 2.74 4.13 -14.65
C GLU A 58 4.12 4.20 -13.99
N ASN A 59 4.17 4.27 -12.66
CA ASN A 59 5.43 4.31 -11.89
C ASN A 59 6.14 2.95 -11.89
N LEU A 60 5.39 1.85 -11.97
CA LEU A 60 5.93 0.48 -12.03
C LEU A 60 6.65 0.16 -13.35
N LYS A 61 6.63 1.06 -14.34
CA LYS A 61 7.45 0.90 -15.56
C LYS A 61 8.95 1.04 -15.28
N GLY A 62 9.33 1.76 -14.22
CA GLY A 62 10.72 1.88 -13.78
C GLY A 62 11.13 0.67 -12.92
N ARG A 63 12.18 -0.04 -13.32
CA ARG A 63 12.63 -1.28 -12.67
C ARG A 63 12.93 -1.11 -11.18
N GLU A 64 13.72 -0.10 -10.82
CA GLU A 64 14.10 0.15 -9.41
C GLU A 64 12.89 0.44 -8.53
N PHE A 65 11.97 1.30 -9.00
CA PHE A 65 10.75 1.59 -8.27
C PHE A 65 9.85 0.36 -8.14
N ALA A 66 9.72 -0.42 -9.22
CA ALA A 66 8.91 -1.64 -9.21
C ALA A 66 9.44 -2.67 -8.22
N GLU A 67 10.74 -2.94 -8.21
CA GLU A 67 11.38 -3.87 -7.27
C GLU A 67 11.18 -3.42 -5.82
N TYR A 68 11.46 -2.14 -5.52
CA TYR A 68 11.25 -1.57 -4.19
C TYR A 68 9.79 -1.65 -3.74
N TYR A 69 8.86 -1.26 -4.63
CA TYR A 69 7.43 -1.29 -4.37
C TYR A 69 6.91 -2.70 -4.10
N LEU A 70 7.34 -3.68 -4.91
CA LEU A 70 6.91 -5.07 -4.79
C LEU A 70 7.43 -5.67 -3.49
N ILE A 71 8.72 -5.49 -3.18
CA ILE A 71 9.31 -5.98 -1.93
C ILE A 71 8.58 -5.39 -0.72
N GLY A 72 8.35 -4.07 -0.71
CA GLY A 72 7.65 -3.39 0.38
C GLY A 72 6.20 -3.86 0.53
N THR A 73 5.47 -4.01 -0.57
CA THR A 73 4.07 -4.44 -0.54
C THR A 73 3.94 -5.90 -0.10
N PHE A 74 4.74 -6.81 -0.65
CA PHE A 74 4.71 -8.22 -0.25
C PHE A 74 5.09 -8.40 1.23
N ALA A 75 6.14 -7.75 1.71
CA ALA A 75 6.53 -7.83 3.12
C ALA A 75 5.43 -7.32 4.05
N SER A 76 4.76 -6.22 3.68
CA SER A 76 3.65 -5.66 4.46
C SER A 76 2.42 -6.56 4.46
N VAL A 77 2.01 -7.11 3.32
CA VAL A 77 0.86 -8.03 3.23
C VAL A 77 1.13 -9.30 4.01
N LEU A 78 2.33 -9.89 3.86
CA LEU A 78 2.71 -11.11 4.58
C LEU A 78 2.70 -10.91 6.10
N SER A 79 3.26 -9.80 6.59
CA SER A 79 3.24 -9.50 8.03
C SER A 79 1.81 -9.29 8.55
N ALA A 80 0.95 -8.57 7.83
CA ALA A 80 -0.45 -8.39 8.21
C ALA A 80 -1.23 -9.72 8.19
N MET A 81 -1.00 -10.58 7.18
CA MET A 81 -1.60 -11.90 7.11
C MET A 81 -1.16 -12.79 8.27
N PHE A 82 0.13 -12.78 8.62
CA PHE A 82 0.64 -13.55 9.76
C PHE A 82 -0.04 -13.16 11.06
N VAL A 83 -0.20 -11.85 11.32
CA VAL A 83 -0.92 -11.35 12.49
C VAL A 83 -2.40 -11.75 12.45
N GLY A 84 -3.08 -11.59 11.31
CA GLY A 84 -4.49 -11.98 11.17
C GLY A 84 -4.72 -13.48 11.40
N PHE A 85 -3.82 -14.34 10.91
CA PHE A 85 -3.86 -15.78 11.16
C PHE A 85 -3.63 -16.11 12.64
N LEU A 86 -2.68 -15.45 13.29
CA LEU A 86 -2.42 -15.63 14.71
C LEU A 86 -3.67 -15.26 15.54
N VAL A 87 -4.33 -14.16 15.19
CA VAL A 87 -5.59 -13.73 15.83
C VAL A 87 -6.68 -14.78 15.63
N ASN A 88 -6.92 -15.22 14.40
CA ASN A 88 -7.92 -16.27 14.12
C ASN A 88 -7.62 -17.57 14.87
N TYR A 89 -6.34 -17.95 14.98
CA TYR A 89 -5.93 -19.14 15.71
C TYR A 89 -6.22 -19.02 17.21
N LEU A 90 -5.87 -17.88 17.83
CA LEU A 90 -6.16 -17.61 19.25
C LEU A 90 -7.66 -17.57 19.54
N VAL A 91 -8.46 -16.93 18.68
CA VAL A 91 -9.91 -16.88 18.83
C VAL A 91 -10.53 -18.27 18.74
N LYS A 92 -10.00 -19.16 17.88
CA LYS A 92 -10.47 -20.55 17.76
C LYS A 92 -10.04 -21.44 18.92
N LEU A 93 -9.01 -21.06 19.66
CA LEU A 93 -8.47 -21.82 20.80
C LEU A 93 -9.28 -21.61 22.09
N ILE A 94 -9.99 -20.48 22.18
CA ILE A 94 -10.90 -20.11 23.27
C ILE A 94 -12.27 -20.75 23.03
#